data_AF-A0A938LP00-F1
#
_entry.id   AF-A0A938LP00-F1
#
_cell.length_a   1.000
_cell.length_b   1.000
_cell.length_c   1.000
_cell.angle_alpha   90.00
_cell.angle_beta   90.00
_cell.angle_gamma   90.00
#
_symmetry.space_group_name_H-M   'P 1'
#
loop_
_entity.id
_entity.type
_entity.pdbx_description
1 polymer ?
#
loop_
_entity_poly.entity_id
_entity_poly.type
_entity_poly.pdbx_seq_one_letter_code
_entity_poly.pdbx_strand_id
1 'polypeptide(L)'
;MRNDEETQWLRDGLWEWRQHLAARGFDVRPFVFEEPATLREIEELESRIGVGLPPSFRDVLGCISKHVEFRWFLPEHAEFPPPFTGNFSGNLHWSLDFTAELDDEKDSWLREVFPNVADAYHRVWHNKLAFYRVGNGDYFTIDLSRAGFEQIVYLSHDDGAGHGYVLADNFADLLRRWVPLACAGGEDWQWLPFTDGPASRLDPACKNALAWRRLLGIADRRAKSQGDVLDA
;
A
#
# COMPACT_ATOMS: atom_id res chain seq x y z
N MET A 1 -9.60 -21.59 10.98
CA MET A 1 -10.42 -21.04 9.89
C MET A 1 -10.72 -19.59 10.23
N ARG A 2 -9.95 -18.64 9.69
CA ARG A 2 -10.45 -17.26 9.60
C ARG A 2 -11.58 -17.26 8.57
N ASN A 3 -12.53 -16.37 8.77
CA ASN A 3 -13.78 -16.32 8.01
C ASN A 3 -13.46 -15.99 6.54
N ASP A 4 -13.99 -16.73 5.57
CA ASP A 4 -13.78 -16.47 4.14
C ASP A 4 -14.17 -15.01 3.77
N GLU A 5 -15.11 -14.41 4.52
CA GLU A 5 -15.50 -13.01 4.40
C GLU A 5 -14.34 -12.01 4.66
N GLU A 6 -13.38 -12.34 5.53
CA GLU A 6 -12.24 -11.44 5.87
C GLU A 6 -11.17 -11.39 4.78
N THR A 7 -11.16 -12.34 3.84
CA THR A 7 -10.19 -12.37 2.74
C THR A 7 -10.84 -11.93 1.42
N GLN A 8 -12.14 -12.21 1.27
CA GLN A 8 -12.90 -11.91 0.06
C GLN A 8 -13.14 -10.40 -0.15
N TRP A 9 -13.24 -9.60 0.94
CA TRP A 9 -13.46 -8.15 0.82
C TRP A 9 -12.38 -7.44 0.01
N LEU A 10 -11.13 -7.92 0.05
CA LEU A 10 -10.01 -7.28 -0.65
C LEU A 10 -10.07 -7.59 -2.15
N ARG A 11 -10.33 -8.86 -2.49
CA ARG A 11 -10.47 -9.28 -3.89
C ARG A 11 -11.64 -8.56 -4.55
N ASP A 12 -12.81 -8.57 -3.90
CA ASP A 12 -14.01 -7.90 -4.39
C ASP A 12 -13.83 -6.37 -4.35
N GLY A 13 -13.12 -5.88 -3.34
CA GLY A 13 -12.39 -4.60 -3.28
C GLY A 13 -11.86 -4.10 -4.60
N LEU A 14 -10.73 -4.69 -4.95
CA LEU A 14 -9.93 -4.31 -6.08
C LEU A 14 -10.65 -4.61 -7.40
N TRP A 15 -11.44 -5.69 -7.43
CA TRP A 15 -12.23 -6.03 -8.62
C TRP A 15 -13.27 -4.97 -8.95
N GLU A 16 -14.08 -4.52 -7.98
CA GLU A 16 -15.07 -3.46 -8.24
C GLU A 16 -14.37 -2.15 -8.65
N TRP A 17 -13.28 -1.74 -7.97
CA TRP A 17 -12.51 -0.57 -8.38
C TRP A 17 -12.03 -0.66 -9.82
N ARG A 18 -11.51 -1.81 -10.21
CA ARG A 18 -11.10 -2.06 -11.58
C ARG A 18 -12.26 -1.84 -12.57
N GLN A 19 -13.44 -2.39 -12.29
CA GLN A 19 -14.60 -2.24 -13.18
C GLN A 19 -15.08 -0.79 -13.25
N HIS A 20 -15.17 -0.11 -12.11
CA HIS A 20 -15.63 1.28 -12.03
C HIS A 20 -14.66 2.25 -12.73
N LEU A 21 -13.36 2.09 -12.51
CA LEU A 21 -12.33 2.92 -13.15
C LEU A 21 -12.31 2.69 -14.66
N ALA A 22 -12.36 1.43 -15.12
CA ALA A 22 -12.40 1.12 -16.55
C ALA A 22 -13.64 1.71 -17.23
N ALA A 23 -14.82 1.61 -16.60
CA ALA A 23 -16.06 2.19 -17.12
C ALA A 23 -16.02 3.73 -17.22
N ARG A 24 -15.09 4.39 -16.52
CA ARG A 24 -14.87 5.83 -16.54
C ARG A 24 -13.74 6.26 -17.47
N GLY A 25 -13.17 5.33 -18.24
CA GLY A 25 -12.13 5.61 -19.23
C GLY A 25 -10.71 5.64 -18.69
N PHE A 26 -10.48 5.26 -17.43
CA PHE A 26 -9.13 5.06 -16.90
C PHE A 26 -8.47 3.88 -17.59
N ASP A 27 -7.14 3.94 -17.76
CA ASP A 27 -6.34 2.81 -18.23
C ASP A 27 -6.10 1.85 -17.05
N VAL A 28 -6.94 0.82 -16.96
CA VAL A 28 -6.82 -0.21 -15.92
C VAL A 28 -6.09 -1.42 -16.44
N ARG A 29 -4.97 -1.76 -15.79
CA ARG A 29 -4.09 -2.85 -16.19
C ARG A 29 -4.67 -4.23 -15.79
N PRO A 30 -4.11 -5.33 -16.34
CA PRO A 30 -4.50 -6.68 -15.92
C PRO A 30 -4.44 -6.81 -14.39
N PHE A 31 -5.45 -7.45 -13.82
CA PHE A 31 -5.56 -7.66 -12.38
C PHE A 31 -5.07 -9.06 -12.04
N VAL A 32 -4.10 -9.14 -11.13
CA VAL A 32 -3.57 -10.40 -10.61
C VAL A 32 -4.02 -10.54 -9.17
N PHE A 33 -4.53 -11.73 -8.83
CA PHE A 33 -4.90 -12.10 -7.47
C PHE A 33 -4.83 -13.63 -7.36
N GLU A 34 -3.68 -14.13 -6.90
CA GLU A 34 -3.41 -15.56 -6.79
C GLU A 34 -3.94 -16.16 -5.48
N GLU A 35 -3.90 -17.49 -5.37
CA GLU A 35 -4.17 -18.16 -4.10
C GLU A 35 -3.20 -17.76 -2.98
N PRO A 36 -3.55 -17.98 -1.71
CA PRO A 36 -2.63 -17.77 -0.59
C PRO A 36 -1.38 -18.65 -0.67
N ALA A 37 -0.28 -18.15 -0.12
CA ALA A 37 0.98 -18.87 -0.02
C ALA A 37 0.86 -20.06 0.93
N THR A 38 1.52 -21.16 0.58
CA THR A 38 1.75 -22.28 1.48
C THR A 38 2.75 -21.88 2.57
N LEU A 39 2.75 -22.62 3.68
CA LEU A 39 3.74 -22.44 4.74
C LEU A 39 5.17 -22.57 4.21
N ARG A 40 5.40 -23.52 3.29
CA ARG A 40 6.73 -23.74 2.68
C ARG A 40 7.22 -22.53 1.89
N GLU A 41 6.35 -21.95 1.07
CA GLU A 41 6.68 -20.75 0.29
C GLU A 41 7.01 -19.55 1.20
N ILE A 42 6.28 -19.40 2.31
CA ILE A 42 6.57 -18.38 3.33
C ILE A 42 7.94 -18.61 4.00
N GLU A 43 8.22 -19.85 4.41
CA GLU A 43 9.50 -20.21 5.03
C GLU A 43 10.69 -20.04 4.07
N GLU A 44 10.48 -20.34 2.78
CA GLU A 44 11.45 -20.10 1.72
C GLU A 44 11.74 -18.60 1.55
N LEU A 45 10.70 -17.74 1.59
CA LEU A 45 10.88 -16.29 1.57
C LEU A 45 11.64 -15.80 2.80
N GLU A 46 11.23 -16.19 4.02
CA GLU A 46 11.90 -15.82 5.27
C GLU A 46 13.39 -16.20 5.27
N SER A 47 13.71 -17.37 4.71
CA SER A 47 15.09 -17.83 4.52
C SER A 47 15.87 -16.96 3.52
N ARG A 48 15.24 -16.55 2.40
CA ARG A 48 15.85 -15.69 1.37
C ARG A 48 16.19 -14.30 1.92
N ILE A 49 15.27 -13.67 2.64
CA ILE A 49 15.47 -12.31 3.19
C ILE A 49 16.20 -12.30 4.54
N GLY A 50 16.43 -13.48 5.14
CA GLY A 50 17.18 -13.60 6.40
C GLY A 50 16.45 -13.07 7.64
N VAL A 51 15.15 -12.76 7.53
CA VAL A 51 14.31 -12.29 8.63
C VAL A 51 12.96 -13.01 8.63
N GLY A 52 12.41 -13.23 9.84
CA GLY A 52 11.03 -13.69 9.98
C GLY A 52 10.06 -12.61 9.53
N LEU A 53 9.04 -12.97 8.76
CA LEU A 53 8.07 -12.01 8.27
C LEU A 53 7.24 -11.44 9.43
N PRO A 54 6.97 -10.13 9.42
CA PRO A 54 6.01 -9.51 10.32
C PRO A 54 4.65 -10.25 10.31
N PRO A 55 4.07 -10.59 11.48
CA PRO A 55 2.84 -11.38 11.57
C PRO A 55 1.71 -10.95 10.64
N SER A 56 1.43 -9.65 10.54
CA SER A 56 0.39 -9.13 9.66
C SER A 56 0.70 -9.34 8.19
N PHE A 57 1.97 -9.25 7.78
CA PHE A 57 2.35 -9.46 6.39
C PHE A 57 2.36 -10.94 6.03
N ARG A 58 2.90 -11.78 6.93
CA ARG A 58 2.85 -13.24 6.85
C ARG A 58 1.42 -13.75 6.72
N ASP A 59 0.50 -13.21 7.53
CA ASP A 59 -0.92 -13.55 7.49
C ASP A 59 -1.57 -13.20 6.16
N VAL A 60 -1.26 -12.02 5.58
CA VAL A 60 -1.82 -11.64 4.28
C VAL A 60 -1.32 -12.55 3.16
N LEU A 61 -0.03 -12.90 3.16
CA LEU A 61 0.51 -13.85 2.20
C LEU A 61 -0.14 -15.23 2.34
N GLY A 62 -0.23 -15.76 3.56
CA GLY A 62 -0.70 -17.13 3.81
C GLY A 62 -2.21 -17.31 3.87
N CYS A 63 -2.98 -16.23 4.03
CA CYS A 63 -4.43 -16.31 4.14
C CYS A 63 -5.18 -15.59 3.01
N ILE A 64 -4.60 -14.57 2.38
CA ILE A 64 -5.29 -13.77 1.36
C ILE A 64 -4.76 -14.07 -0.04
N SER A 65 -3.48 -13.79 -0.29
CA SER A 65 -2.88 -14.00 -1.60
C SER A 65 -1.37 -13.87 -1.53
N LYS A 66 -0.67 -14.79 -2.21
CA LYS A 66 0.78 -14.71 -2.38
C LYS A 66 1.22 -13.67 -3.41
N HIS A 67 0.31 -13.21 -4.28
CA HIS A 67 0.60 -12.25 -5.34
C HIS A 67 -0.65 -11.47 -5.74
N VAL A 68 -0.58 -10.15 -5.57
CA VAL A 68 -1.59 -9.22 -6.07
C VAL A 68 -0.93 -8.14 -6.90
N GLU A 69 -1.59 -7.80 -8.01
CA GLU A 69 -1.31 -6.59 -8.78
C GLU A 69 -2.62 -5.90 -9.14
N PHE A 70 -2.75 -4.66 -8.70
CA PHE A 70 -3.84 -3.75 -9.06
C PHE A 70 -3.23 -2.42 -9.48
N ARG A 71 -3.44 -2.04 -10.74
CA ARG A 71 -2.87 -0.81 -11.29
C ARG A 71 -3.82 -0.12 -12.25
N TRP A 72 -3.91 1.19 -12.15
CA TRP A 72 -4.65 2.03 -13.08
C TRP A 72 -3.93 3.36 -13.30
N PHE A 73 -4.22 4.00 -14.43
CA PHE A 73 -3.72 5.30 -14.80
C PHE A 73 -4.86 6.22 -15.26
N LEU A 74 -4.71 7.49 -14.96
CA LEU A 74 -5.51 8.57 -15.49
C LEU A 74 -5.27 8.67 -17.02
N PRO A 75 -6.29 9.00 -17.83
CA PRO A 75 -6.11 9.21 -19.26
C PRO A 75 -5.02 10.23 -19.56
N GLU A 76 -4.37 10.08 -20.72
CA GLU A 76 -3.35 11.01 -21.19
C GLU A 76 -3.89 12.45 -21.22
N HIS A 77 -3.11 13.40 -20.71
CA HIS A 77 -3.43 14.83 -20.58
C HIS A 77 -4.57 15.19 -19.61
N ALA A 78 -5.19 14.23 -18.93
CA ALA A 78 -6.08 14.55 -17.82
C ALA A 78 -5.26 14.82 -16.55
N GLU A 79 -5.78 15.70 -15.71
CA GLU A 79 -5.18 16.04 -14.41
C GLU A 79 -6.27 16.14 -13.35
N PHE A 80 -5.95 15.75 -12.13
CA PHE A 80 -6.82 16.04 -11.00
C PHE A 80 -6.61 17.46 -10.48
N PRO A 81 -7.69 18.13 -10.03
CA PRO A 81 -7.58 19.44 -9.43
C PRO A 81 -6.84 19.36 -8.07
N PRO A 82 -6.35 20.50 -7.56
CA PRO A 82 -5.82 20.58 -6.20
C PRO A 82 -6.82 20.01 -5.16
N PRO A 83 -6.35 19.31 -4.11
CA PRO A 83 -4.95 19.10 -3.74
C PRO A 83 -4.28 17.87 -4.40
N PHE A 84 -4.88 17.26 -5.43
CA PHE A 84 -4.40 16.01 -6.04
C PHE A 84 -3.57 16.21 -7.31
N THR A 85 -3.05 17.42 -7.52
CA THR A 85 -2.17 17.74 -8.66
C THR A 85 -0.97 16.80 -8.65
N GLY A 86 -0.62 16.24 -9.81
CA GLY A 86 0.47 15.25 -9.94
C GLY A 86 0.08 13.84 -9.51
N ASN A 87 -1.15 13.61 -9.06
CA ASN A 87 -1.70 12.26 -8.97
C ASN A 87 -2.25 11.85 -10.34
N PHE A 88 -1.87 10.66 -10.81
CA PHE A 88 -2.25 10.16 -12.14
C PHE A 88 -2.39 8.63 -12.16
N SER A 89 -2.25 7.96 -11.03
CA SER A 89 -2.32 6.51 -10.98
C SER A 89 -2.72 6.00 -9.60
N GLY A 90 -3.11 4.74 -9.57
CA GLY A 90 -3.09 3.96 -8.35
C GLY A 90 -2.40 2.64 -8.61
N ASN A 91 -1.66 2.18 -7.62
CA ASN A 91 -0.83 1.00 -7.74
C ASN A 91 -0.71 0.31 -6.38
N LEU A 92 -1.24 -0.90 -6.29
CA LEU A 92 -1.02 -1.82 -5.18
C LEU A 92 -0.43 -3.10 -5.75
N HIS A 93 0.72 -3.50 -5.24
CA HIS A 93 1.33 -4.78 -5.58
C HIS A 93 2.09 -5.36 -4.39
N TRP A 94 2.07 -6.68 -4.30
CA TRP A 94 3.02 -7.46 -3.52
C TRP A 94 3.11 -8.85 -4.13
N SER A 95 4.26 -9.49 -3.97
CA SER A 95 4.41 -10.92 -4.20
C SER A 95 5.56 -11.46 -3.37
N LEU A 96 5.67 -12.80 -3.26
CA LEU A 96 6.83 -13.43 -2.63
C LEU A 96 8.14 -13.02 -3.33
N ASP A 97 8.14 -13.02 -4.67
CA ASP A 97 9.34 -12.68 -5.46
C ASP A 97 9.67 -11.19 -5.39
N PHE A 98 8.67 -10.31 -5.51
CA PHE A 98 8.89 -8.88 -5.38
C PHE A 98 9.45 -8.53 -4.00
N THR A 99 8.96 -9.17 -2.93
CA THR A 99 9.46 -8.87 -1.58
C THR A 99 10.96 -9.11 -1.47
N ALA A 100 11.46 -10.24 -1.96
CA ALA A 100 12.89 -10.55 -1.90
C ALA A 100 13.73 -9.60 -2.77
N GLU A 101 13.29 -9.34 -4.01
CA GLU A 101 13.98 -8.41 -4.93
C GLU A 101 14.04 -6.99 -4.36
N LEU A 102 12.92 -6.51 -3.81
CA LEU A 102 12.80 -5.15 -3.27
C LEU A 102 13.63 -4.97 -2.01
N ASP A 103 13.71 -5.99 -1.15
CA ASP A 103 14.53 -5.91 0.05
C ASP A 103 16.02 -5.79 -0.31
N ASP A 104 16.49 -6.59 -1.26
CA ASP A 104 17.87 -6.53 -1.80
C ASP A 104 18.19 -5.17 -2.44
N GLU A 105 17.26 -4.61 -3.22
CA GLU A 105 17.40 -3.28 -3.84
C GLU A 105 17.49 -2.17 -2.77
N LYS A 106 16.55 -2.15 -1.82
CA LYS A 106 16.55 -1.20 -0.69
C LYS A 106 17.83 -1.34 0.14
N ASP A 107 18.30 -2.56 0.37
CA ASP A 107 19.54 -2.82 1.10
C ASP A 107 20.79 -2.27 0.38
N SER A 108 20.77 -2.21 -0.94
CA SER A 108 21.83 -1.58 -1.72
C SER A 108 21.85 -0.06 -1.52
N TRP A 109 20.67 0.59 -1.54
CA TRP A 109 20.54 2.01 -1.14
C TRP A 109 21.05 2.26 0.28
N LEU A 110 20.69 1.40 1.23
CA LEU A 110 21.13 1.52 2.63
C LEU A 110 22.66 1.49 2.73
N ARG A 111 23.33 0.56 2.05
CA ARG A 111 24.78 0.40 2.13
C ARG A 111 25.55 1.51 1.42
N GLU A 112 25.06 1.94 0.26
CA GLU A 112 25.81 2.84 -0.63
C GLU A 112 25.50 4.32 -0.40
N VAL A 113 24.25 4.63 -0.07
CA VAL A 113 23.74 6.00 0.02
C VAL A 113 23.39 6.38 1.45
N PHE A 114 22.76 5.48 2.20
CA PHE A 114 22.27 5.76 3.55
C PHE A 114 22.98 5.03 4.72
N PRO A 115 24.33 4.88 4.75
CA PRO A 115 24.97 3.98 5.72
C PRO A 115 25.08 4.54 7.15
N ASN A 116 25.04 5.87 7.32
CA ASN A 116 25.30 6.54 8.59
C ASN A 116 24.08 6.57 9.53
N VAL A 117 23.95 5.58 10.40
CA VAL A 117 22.88 5.52 11.42
C VAL A 117 22.84 6.71 12.39
N ALA A 118 23.94 7.49 12.53
CA ALA A 118 23.95 8.68 13.37
C ALA A 118 23.15 9.83 12.73
N ASP A 119 23.10 9.88 11.39
CA ASP A 119 22.29 10.82 10.65
C ASP A 119 20.80 10.48 10.78
N ALA A 120 19.96 11.51 10.99
CA ALA A 120 18.54 11.30 11.27
C ALA A 120 17.76 10.78 10.05
N TYR A 121 18.13 11.23 8.84
CA TYR A 121 17.51 10.81 7.59
C TYR A 121 17.90 9.36 7.27
N HIS A 122 19.21 9.07 7.32
CA HIS A 122 19.72 7.73 7.07
C HIS A 122 19.13 6.70 8.03
N ARG A 123 19.01 7.05 9.33
CA ARG A 123 18.46 6.17 10.37
C ARG A 123 17.11 5.56 10.03
N VAL A 124 16.25 6.27 9.29
CA VAL A 124 14.93 5.76 8.89
C VAL A 124 15.04 4.54 7.97
N TRP A 125 16.06 4.49 7.11
CA TRP A 125 16.31 3.36 6.19
C TRP A 125 16.76 2.07 6.90
N HIS A 126 17.27 2.16 8.14
CA HIS A 126 17.76 0.99 8.87
C HIS A 126 16.62 0.17 9.49
N ASN A 127 16.84 -1.15 9.58
CA ASN A 127 15.91 -2.13 10.17
C ASN A 127 14.52 -2.05 9.53
N LYS A 128 14.48 -2.15 8.20
CA LYS A 128 13.28 -2.06 7.38
C LYS A 128 13.23 -3.26 6.44
N LEU A 129 12.04 -3.78 6.20
CA LEU A 129 11.75 -4.75 5.14
C LEU A 129 10.98 -4.03 4.02
N ALA A 130 11.52 -3.97 2.81
CA ALA A 130 10.77 -3.43 1.67
C ALA A 130 9.77 -4.44 1.12
N PHE A 131 8.59 -3.95 0.73
CA PHE A 131 7.57 -4.77 0.05
C PHE A 131 6.94 -4.08 -1.16
N TYR A 132 7.15 -2.77 -1.32
CA TYR A 132 6.58 -1.97 -2.39
C TYR A 132 7.56 -0.92 -2.87
N ARG A 133 7.73 -0.84 -4.19
CA ARG A 133 8.54 0.18 -4.86
C ARG A 133 7.65 1.20 -5.55
N VAL A 134 7.92 2.48 -5.30
CA VAL A 134 7.21 3.60 -5.92
C VAL A 134 7.63 3.79 -7.38
N GLY A 135 8.90 3.54 -7.69
CA GLY A 135 9.47 3.53 -9.05
C GLY A 135 10.47 4.65 -9.33
N ASN A 136 10.53 5.66 -8.46
CA ASN A 136 11.51 6.75 -8.49
C ASN A 136 12.75 6.49 -7.61
N GLY A 137 12.77 5.41 -6.82
CA GLY A 137 13.78 5.14 -5.78
C GLY A 137 13.20 5.10 -4.38
N ASP A 138 11.92 5.47 -4.22
CA ASP A 138 11.21 5.43 -2.95
C ASP A 138 10.54 4.06 -2.69
N TYR A 139 10.33 3.77 -1.42
CA TYR A 139 9.79 2.50 -0.96
C TYR A 139 8.73 2.67 0.13
N PHE A 140 7.77 1.74 0.18
CA PHE A 140 7.06 1.47 1.43
C PHE A 140 7.70 0.26 2.09
N THR A 141 7.89 0.36 3.40
CA THR A 141 8.61 -0.65 4.18
C THR A 141 7.89 -0.98 5.47
N ILE A 142 8.20 -2.14 6.05
CA ILE A 142 7.76 -2.53 7.39
C ILE A 142 8.88 -2.23 8.38
N ASP A 143 8.57 -1.55 9.48
CA ASP A 143 9.55 -1.26 10.53
C ASP A 143 9.87 -2.49 11.38
N LEU A 144 11.13 -2.91 11.33
CA LEU A 144 11.69 -4.03 12.11
C LEU A 144 12.58 -3.54 13.26
N SER A 145 12.58 -2.23 13.57
CA SER A 145 13.46 -1.65 14.58
C SER A 145 13.27 -2.22 15.99
N ARG A 146 12.11 -2.83 16.28
CA ARG A 146 11.78 -3.47 17.56
C ARG A 146 10.94 -4.72 17.32
N ALA A 147 11.10 -5.71 18.19
CA ALA A 147 10.25 -6.90 18.18
C ALA A 147 8.76 -6.50 18.33
N GLY A 148 7.92 -7.00 17.44
CA GLY A 148 6.48 -6.71 17.40
C GLY A 148 6.11 -5.37 16.75
N PHE A 149 7.07 -4.61 16.22
CA PHE A 149 6.77 -3.48 15.35
C PHE A 149 6.46 -4.00 13.95
N GLU A 150 5.44 -3.41 13.32
CA GLU A 150 5.03 -3.74 11.95
C GLU A 150 4.58 -2.48 11.19
N GLN A 151 4.89 -1.29 11.71
CA GLN A 151 4.43 -0.03 11.13
C GLN A 151 4.91 0.11 9.69
N ILE A 152 4.02 0.57 8.81
CA ILE A 152 4.38 0.85 7.42
C ILE A 152 5.00 2.24 7.34
N VAL A 153 6.24 2.31 6.88
CA VAL A 153 7.04 3.54 6.82
C VAL A 153 7.44 3.84 5.38
N TYR A 154 7.26 5.11 4.98
CA TYR A 154 7.73 5.62 3.70
C TYR A 154 9.23 5.96 3.74
N LEU A 155 9.98 5.51 2.74
CA LEU A 155 11.38 5.87 2.54
C LEU A 155 11.51 6.69 1.26
N SER A 156 11.92 7.95 1.40
CA SER A 156 12.35 8.77 0.26
C SER A 156 13.85 8.65 0.01
N HIS A 157 14.24 8.58 -1.25
CA HIS A 157 15.63 8.60 -1.70
C HIS A 157 16.21 10.02 -1.88
N ASP A 158 15.39 11.08 -1.93
CA ASP A 158 15.78 12.43 -2.37
C ASP A 158 15.17 13.60 -1.56
N ASP A 159 15.15 13.48 -0.22
CA ASP A 159 14.62 14.50 0.70
C ASP A 159 13.12 14.78 0.55
N GLY A 160 12.35 13.81 0.08
CA GLY A 160 10.89 13.87 0.01
C GLY A 160 10.25 14.16 1.37
N ALA A 161 9.24 15.03 1.40
CA ALA A 161 8.55 15.46 2.61
C ALA A 161 7.91 14.29 3.38
N GLY A 162 7.58 13.21 2.69
CA GLY A 162 7.05 11.99 3.28
C GLY A 162 8.08 11.10 3.99
N HIS A 163 9.38 11.40 3.92
CA HIS A 163 10.43 10.54 4.47
C HIS A 163 10.20 10.24 5.97
N GLY A 164 10.10 8.95 6.31
CA GLY A 164 9.84 8.49 7.68
C GLY A 164 8.39 8.59 8.15
N TYR A 165 7.45 8.96 7.28
CA TYR A 165 6.03 8.97 7.63
C TYR A 165 5.53 7.55 7.88
N VAL A 166 4.76 7.38 8.94
CA VAL A 166 4.02 6.15 9.23
C VAL A 166 2.70 6.19 8.48
N LEU A 167 2.54 5.31 7.50
CA LEU A 167 1.37 5.21 6.62
C LEU A 167 0.27 4.31 7.22
N ALA A 168 0.65 3.31 8.01
CA ALA A 168 -0.26 2.38 8.68
C ALA A 168 0.40 1.68 9.86
N ASP A 169 -0.39 1.05 10.73
CA ASP A 169 0.11 0.33 11.91
C ASP A 169 0.70 -1.05 11.57
N ASN A 170 0.22 -1.66 10.50
CA ASN A 170 0.70 -2.92 9.93
C ASN A 170 0.23 -3.08 8.49
N PHE A 171 0.64 -4.16 7.83
CA PHE A 171 0.30 -4.42 6.43
C PHE A 171 -1.21 -4.53 6.20
N ALA A 172 -1.93 -5.22 7.08
CA ALA A 172 -3.38 -5.36 6.95
C ALA A 172 -4.12 -4.01 7.17
N ASP A 173 -3.62 -3.16 8.07
CA ASP A 173 -4.12 -1.80 8.27
C ASP A 173 -3.85 -0.91 7.05
N LEU A 174 -2.68 -1.04 6.40
CA LEU A 174 -2.39 -0.35 5.13
C LEU A 174 -3.44 -0.67 4.08
N LEU A 175 -3.75 -1.96 3.88
CA LEU A 175 -4.76 -2.38 2.91
C LEU A 175 -6.13 -1.74 3.23
N ARG A 176 -6.54 -1.73 4.50
CA ARG A 176 -7.82 -1.11 4.93
C ARG A 176 -7.86 0.41 4.72
N ARG A 177 -6.70 1.08 4.75
CA ARG A 177 -6.59 2.54 4.55
C ARG A 177 -6.42 2.94 3.09
N TRP A 178 -5.67 2.16 2.33
CA TRP A 178 -5.24 2.54 0.98
C TRP A 178 -6.18 2.05 -0.12
N VAL A 179 -6.80 0.88 0.06
CA VAL A 179 -7.78 0.34 -0.90
C VAL A 179 -9.00 1.25 -1.07
N PRO A 180 -9.59 1.87 -0.01
CA PRO A 180 -10.66 2.86 -0.20
C PRO A 180 -10.25 4.08 -1.03
N LEU A 181 -8.96 4.39 -1.10
CA LEU A 181 -8.38 5.46 -1.90
C LEU A 181 -8.06 5.00 -3.34
N ALA A 182 -8.58 3.85 -3.76
CA ALA A 182 -8.21 3.16 -5.00
C ALA A 182 -6.69 2.97 -5.14
N CYS A 183 -5.99 2.79 -4.01
CA CYS A 183 -4.55 2.63 -3.97
C CYS A 183 -3.82 3.79 -4.66
N ALA A 184 -4.24 5.04 -4.39
CA ALA A 184 -3.64 6.26 -4.93
C ALA A 184 -2.10 6.19 -4.94
N GLY A 185 -1.47 6.77 -5.96
CA GLY A 185 -0.05 6.54 -6.27
C GLY A 185 0.93 6.67 -5.10
N GLY A 186 2.07 5.99 -5.24
CA GLY A 186 3.01 5.76 -4.16
C GLY A 186 3.93 6.94 -3.81
N GLU A 187 4.02 7.97 -4.64
CA GLU A 187 4.87 9.14 -4.37
C GLU A 187 4.27 10.00 -3.26
N ASP A 188 5.10 10.69 -2.47
CA ASP A 188 4.63 11.39 -1.28
C ASP A 188 3.54 12.43 -1.57
N TRP A 189 3.69 13.28 -2.58
CA TRP A 189 2.65 14.23 -2.96
C TRP A 189 1.33 13.58 -3.39
N GLN A 190 1.33 12.30 -3.78
CA GLN A 190 0.13 11.56 -4.19
C GLN A 190 -0.68 11.06 -3.00
N TRP A 191 -0.02 10.70 -1.89
CA TRP A 191 -0.69 10.20 -0.68
C TRP A 191 -0.71 11.18 0.51
N LEU A 192 0.16 12.18 0.54
CA LEU A 192 0.20 13.24 1.56
C LEU A 192 -1.14 13.96 1.76
N PRO A 193 -1.98 14.19 0.73
CA PRO A 193 -3.31 14.76 0.92
C PRO A 193 -4.21 13.93 1.86
N PHE A 194 -3.89 12.66 2.12
CA PHE A 194 -4.69 11.75 2.93
C PHE A 194 -4.14 11.56 4.35
N THR A 195 -3.23 12.41 4.82
CA THR A 195 -2.68 12.35 6.18
C THR A 195 -2.62 13.76 6.80
N ASP A 196 -2.74 13.83 8.13
CA ASP A 196 -2.62 15.08 8.89
C ASP A 196 -1.19 15.33 9.42
N GLY A 197 -0.27 14.36 9.25
CA GLY A 197 1.12 14.50 9.63
C GLY A 197 1.92 13.19 9.63
N PRO A 198 3.20 13.23 10.09
CA PRO A 198 4.13 12.09 10.02
C PRO A 198 3.68 10.82 10.74
N ALA A 199 2.82 10.95 11.75
CA ALA A 199 2.38 9.85 12.59
C ALA A 199 0.87 9.60 12.55
N SER A 200 0.09 10.27 11.69
CA SER A 200 -1.38 10.11 11.68
C SER A 200 -1.87 8.92 10.86
N ARG A 201 -0.98 8.25 10.11
CA ARG A 201 -1.35 7.23 9.12
C ARG A 201 -2.20 7.82 8.00
N LEU A 202 -2.47 7.02 6.97
CA LEU A 202 -3.43 7.37 5.94
C LEU A 202 -4.85 7.36 6.53
N ASP A 203 -5.61 8.42 6.31
CA ASP A 203 -7.01 8.53 6.72
C ASP A 203 -7.95 8.46 5.49
N PRO A 204 -8.59 7.30 5.24
CA PRO A 204 -9.56 7.15 4.16
C PRO A 204 -10.88 7.89 4.40
N ALA A 205 -11.08 8.45 5.59
CA ALA A 205 -12.27 9.21 5.97
C ALA A 205 -12.06 10.73 5.98
N CYS A 206 -10.83 11.21 5.77
CA CYS A 206 -10.55 12.65 5.75
C CYS A 206 -11.29 13.36 4.60
N LYS A 207 -11.40 14.68 4.70
CA LYS A 207 -12.08 15.51 3.68
C LYS A 207 -11.52 15.29 2.28
N ASN A 208 -10.20 15.09 2.16
CA ASN A 208 -9.53 14.89 0.89
C ASN A 208 -9.81 13.48 0.35
N ALA A 209 -9.83 12.45 1.19
CA ALA A 209 -10.21 11.10 0.78
C ALA A 209 -11.65 11.04 0.24
N LEU A 210 -12.59 11.78 0.85
CA LEU A 210 -13.96 11.90 0.36
C LEU A 210 -14.02 12.62 -1.01
N ALA A 211 -13.26 13.70 -1.18
CA ALA A 211 -13.17 14.41 -2.45
C ALA A 211 -12.55 13.54 -3.55
N TRP A 212 -11.46 12.84 -3.23
CA TRP A 212 -10.77 11.90 -4.12
C TRP A 212 -11.70 10.81 -4.65
N ARG A 213 -12.44 10.14 -3.75
CA ARG A 213 -13.41 9.11 -4.14
C ARG A 213 -14.51 9.64 -5.06
N ARG A 214 -14.99 10.87 -4.84
CA ARG A 214 -15.96 11.52 -5.74
C ARG A 214 -15.37 11.78 -7.13
N LEU A 215 -14.11 12.23 -7.22
CA LEU A 215 -13.43 12.45 -8.50
C LEU A 215 -13.28 11.13 -9.28
N LEU A 216 -12.88 10.07 -8.59
CA LEU A 216 -12.78 8.73 -9.16
C LEU A 216 -14.14 8.09 -9.46
N GLY A 217 -15.24 8.66 -8.95
CA GLY A 217 -16.59 8.10 -9.11
C GLY A 217 -16.77 6.76 -8.39
N ILE A 218 -16.06 6.55 -7.29
CA ILE A 218 -16.14 5.33 -6.47
C ILE A 218 -16.92 5.62 -5.18
N ALA A 219 -17.81 4.70 -4.81
CA ALA A 219 -18.71 4.86 -3.66
C ALA A 219 -18.00 4.66 -2.31
N ASP A 220 -18.55 5.23 -1.24
CA ASP A 220 -18.09 4.90 0.12
C ASP A 220 -18.57 3.49 0.48
N ARG A 221 -17.64 2.54 0.59
CA ARG A 221 -17.97 1.14 0.96
C ARG A 221 -18.60 0.99 2.35
N ARG A 222 -18.60 2.05 3.18
CA ARG A 222 -19.32 2.05 4.47
C ARG A 222 -20.84 2.17 4.34
N ALA A 223 -21.38 2.47 3.15
CA ALA A 223 -22.82 2.63 2.96
C ALA A 223 -23.62 1.31 2.80
N LYS A 224 -22.96 0.15 2.71
CA LYS A 224 -23.65 -1.15 2.52
C LYS A 224 -23.86 -1.97 3.81
N SER A 225 -23.54 -1.44 4.99
CA SER A 225 -23.69 -2.16 6.27
C SER A 225 -24.70 -1.54 7.26
N GLN A 226 -25.54 -0.62 6.82
CA GLN A 226 -26.75 -0.23 7.56
C GLN A 226 -27.95 -0.34 6.64
N GLY A 227 -28.85 -1.25 6.99
CA GLY A 227 -29.92 -1.72 6.13
C GLY A 227 -30.89 -0.63 5.69
N ASP A 228 -31.34 -0.79 4.44
CA ASP A 228 -32.67 -0.37 4.03
C ASP A 228 -33.69 -1.16 4.86
N VAL A 229 -34.01 -0.62 6.05
CA VAL A 229 -35.30 -0.88 6.68
C VAL A 229 -36.28 0.07 6.00
N LEU A 230 -37.16 -0.56 5.22
CA LEU A 230 -38.39 -0.03 4.66
C LEU A 230 -39.07 0.96 5.61
N ASP A 231 -39.45 2.12 5.08
CA ASP A 231 -40.62 2.84 5.55
C ASP A 231 -41.30 3.58 4.37
N ALA A 232 -42.59 3.24 4.19
CA ALA A 232 -43.64 3.76 3.30
C ALA A 232 -44.01 2.88 2.08
#